data_AF-A0A350PI54-F1
#
_entry.id   AF-A0A350PI54-F1
#
_cell.length_a   1.000
_cell.length_b   1.000
_cell.length_c   1.000
_cell.angle_alpha   90.00
_cell.angle_beta   90.00
_cell.angle_gamma   90.00
#
_symmetry.space_group_name_H-M   'P 1'
#
loop_
_entity.id
_entity.type
_entity.pdbx_description
1 polymer ?
#
loop_
_entity_poly.entity_id
_entity_poly.type
_entity_poly.pdbx_seq_one_letter_code
_entity_poly.pdbx_strand_id
1 'polypeptide(L)'
;DGNEIFRHGLSSILREADFEILSEIDNGALILTAYENVLPELCVISFDMPEISGIQLANKITDKFPNAKILILADNASEKTLNEFLDSGA
;
A
#
# COMPACT_ATOMS: atom_id res chain seq x y z
N ASP A 1 3.36 -5.26 -2.81
CA ASP A 1 4.81 -5.30 -3.06
C ASP A 1 5.09 -6.33 -4.14
N GLY A 2 5.96 -6.01 -5.11
CA GLY A 2 6.36 -6.92 -6.18
C GLY A 2 7.30 -8.04 -5.71
N ASN A 3 7.94 -7.87 -4.55
CA ASN A 3 8.72 -8.90 -3.88
C ASN A 3 7.81 -9.84 -3.09
N GLU A 4 7.59 -11.03 -3.64
CA GLU A 4 6.75 -12.07 -3.04
C GLU A 4 7.23 -12.49 -1.64
N ILE A 5 8.54 -12.65 -1.43
CA ILE A 5 9.09 -13.08 -0.14
C ILE A 5 8.79 -12.06 0.94
N PHE A 6 8.99 -10.78 0.64
CA PHE A 6 8.71 -9.70 1.57
C PHE A 6 7.22 -9.62 1.92
N ARG A 7 6.34 -9.73 0.91
CA ARG A 7 4.89 -9.71 1.11
C ARG A 7 4.41 -10.85 2.01
N HIS A 8 4.86 -12.09 1.75
CA HIS A 8 4.52 -13.24 2.59
C HIS A 8 5.07 -13.13 4.00
N GLY A 9 6.30 -12.62 4.15
CA GLY A 9 6.92 -12.38 5.45
C GLY A 9 6.13 -11.36 6.28
N LEU A 10 5.80 -10.22 5.69
CA LEU A 10 4.97 -9.19 6.33
C LEU A 10 3.58 -9.71 6.68
N SER A 11 2.93 -10.41 5.76
CA SER A 11 1.62 -11.03 5.96
C SER A 11 1.64 -12.02 7.13
N SER A 12 2.73 -12.79 7.30
CA SER A 12 2.91 -13.70 8.43
C SER A 12 3.05 -12.96 9.76
N ILE A 13 3.89 -11.94 9.82
CA ILE A 13 4.09 -11.11 11.03
C ILE A 13 2.78 -10.41 11.45
N LEU A 14 2.03 -9.88 10.48
CA LEU A 14 0.75 -9.24 10.75
C LEU A 14 -0.28 -10.22 11.30
N ARG A 15 -0.35 -11.45 10.74
CA ARG A 15 -1.21 -12.50 11.30
C ARG A 15 -0.83 -12.90 12.73
N GLU A 16 0.47 -12.95 13.04
CA GLU A 16 0.95 -13.19 14.41
C GLU A 16 0.58 -12.06 15.38
N ALA A 17 0.40 -10.84 14.86
CA ALA A 17 -0.07 -9.67 15.60
C ALA A 17 -1.61 -9.52 15.56
N ASP A 18 -2.35 -10.60 15.29
CA ASP A 18 -3.82 -10.66 15.24
C ASP A 18 -4.49 -9.78 14.16
N PHE A 19 -3.76 -9.41 13.11
CA PHE A 19 -4.38 -8.78 11.93
C PHE A 19 -4.99 -9.83 10.99
N GLU A 20 -6.20 -9.54 10.51
CA GLU A 20 -6.80 -10.30 9.40
C GLU A 20 -6.29 -9.77 8.06
N ILE A 21 -5.75 -10.68 7.24
CA ILE A 21 -5.28 -10.35 5.89
C ILE A 21 -6.42 -10.56 4.91
N LEU A 22 -7.11 -9.47 4.55
CA LEU A 22 -8.28 -9.50 3.68
C LEU A 22 -7.95 -9.73 2.20
N SER A 23 -6.77 -9.26 1.75
CA SER A 23 -6.32 -9.41 0.37
C SER A 23 -4.81 -9.18 0.26
N GLU A 24 -4.17 -9.89 -0.67
CA GLU A 24 -2.77 -9.69 -1.04
C GLU A 24 -2.70 -9.46 -2.56
N ILE A 25 -2.04 -8.37 -2.97
CA ILE A 25 -2.05 -7.90 -4.35
C ILE A 25 -0.63 -7.57 -4.79
N ASP A 26 -0.26 -8.07 -5.96
CA ASP A 26 1.03 -7.83 -6.62
C ASP A 26 0.92 -6.90 -7.84
N ASN A 27 -0.31 -6.61 -8.29
CA ASN A 27 -0.59 -5.76 -9.44
C ASN A 27 -1.33 -4.47 -9.01
N GLY A 28 -0.68 -3.32 -9.22
CA GLY A 28 -1.23 -2.00 -8.91
C GLY A 28 -2.58 -1.71 -9.55
N ALA A 29 -2.86 -2.26 -10.74
CA ALA A 29 -4.12 -2.05 -11.46
C ALA A 29 -5.34 -2.69 -10.75
N LEU A 30 -5.11 -3.71 -9.91
CA LEU A 30 -6.18 -4.42 -9.19
C LEU A 30 -6.48 -3.84 -7.80
N ILE A 31 -5.64 -2.93 -7.31
CA ILE A 31 -5.70 -2.45 -5.92
C ILE A 31 -7.01 -1.72 -5.62
N LEU A 32 -7.47 -0.83 -6.50
CA LEU A 32 -8.71 -0.08 -6.26
C LEU A 32 -9.93 -1.02 -6.17
N THR A 33 -10.03 -1.97 -7.11
CA THR A 33 -11.10 -2.97 -7.11
C THR A 33 -11.06 -3.83 -5.86
N ALA A 34 -9.88 -4.27 -5.44
CA ALA A 34 -9.75 -5.08 -4.23
C ALA A 34 -10.07 -4.29 -2.96
N TYR A 35 -9.60 -3.04 -2.86
CA TYR A 35 -9.91 -2.14 -1.75
C TYR A 35 -11.42 -1.96 -1.62
N GLU A 36 -12.11 -1.73 -2.75
CA GLU A 36 -13.57 -1.63 -2.81
C GLU A 36 -14.31 -2.87 -2.33
N ASN A 37 -13.77 -4.05 -2.62
CA ASN A 37 -14.42 -5.32 -2.28
C ASN A 37 -14.28 -5.68 -0.80
N VAL A 38 -13.16 -5.31 -0.16
CA VAL A 38 -12.86 -5.73 1.22
C VAL A 38 -12.91 -4.61 2.24
N LEU A 39 -12.88 -3.35 1.79
CA LEU A 39 -12.94 -2.13 2.63
C LEU A 39 -12.07 -2.23 3.89
N PRO A 40 -10.74 -2.36 3.74
CA PRO A 40 -9.85 -2.65 4.85
C PRO A 40 -9.69 -1.43 5.77
N GLU A 41 -9.46 -1.70 7.06
CA GLU A 41 -9.13 -0.65 8.04
C GLU A 41 -7.73 -0.05 7.82
N LEU A 42 -6.81 -0.84 7.25
CA LEU A 42 -5.46 -0.43 6.89
C LEU A 42 -5.08 -1.09 5.56
N CYS A 43 -4.60 -0.28 4.61
CA CYS A 43 -4.01 -0.77 3.37
C CYS A 43 -2.50 -0.50 3.38
N VAL A 44 -1.71 -1.53 3.11
CA VAL A 44 -0.25 -1.43 3.02
C VAL A 44 0.16 -1.48 1.56
N ILE A 45 0.83 -0.43 1.08
CA ILE A 45 1.20 -0.26 -0.33
C ILE A 45 2.71 -0.05 -0.42
N SER A 46 3.36 -0.72 -1.38
CA SER A 46 4.77 -0.45 -1.65
C SER A 46 4.92 0.84 -2.45
N PHE A 47 5.90 1.66 -2.11
CA PHE A 47 6.23 2.90 -2.82
C PHE A 47 6.64 2.58 -4.27
N ASP A 48 7.52 1.60 -4.41
CA ASP A 48 8.06 1.14 -5.68
C ASP A 48 7.21 -0.02 -6.22
N MET A 49 6.22 0.32 -7.03
CA MET A 49 5.49 -0.66 -7.83
C MET A 49 5.68 -0.41 -9.33
N PRO A 50 5.64 -1.47 -10.15
CA PRO A 50 5.63 -1.32 -11.60
C PRO A 50 4.42 -0.48 -12.03
N GLU A 51 4.62 0.37 -13.03
CA GLU A 51 3.58 1.14 -13.75
C GLU A 51 2.92 2.30 -12.98
N ILE A 52 2.72 2.19 -11.66
CA ILE A 52 2.09 3.22 -10.84
C ILE A 52 2.79 3.34 -9.48
N SER A 53 3.10 4.55 -9.04
CA SER A 53 3.74 4.75 -7.73
C SER A 53 2.75 4.50 -6.59
N GLY A 54 3.27 4.05 -5.44
CA GLY A 54 2.46 3.84 -4.24
C GLY A 54 1.70 5.10 -3.80
N ILE A 55 2.30 6.29 -3.98
CA ILE A 55 1.64 7.59 -3.69
C ILE A 55 0.46 7.82 -4.63
N GLN A 56 0.63 7.59 -5.93
CA GLN A 56 -0.46 7.79 -6.89
C GLN A 56 -1.65 6.88 -6.60
N LEU A 57 -1.39 5.63 -6.17
CA LEU A 57 -2.42 4.72 -5.71
C LEU A 57 -3.07 5.18 -4.41
N ALA A 58 -2.27 5.60 -3.44
CA ALA A 58 -2.77 6.12 -2.17
C ALA A 58 -3.72 7.30 -2.39
N ASN A 59 -3.34 8.26 -3.24
CA ASN A 59 -4.18 9.40 -3.61
C ASN A 59 -5.49 8.96 -4.28
N LYS A 60 -5.43 8.01 -5.22
CA LYS A 60 -6.65 7.47 -5.86
C LYS A 60 -7.59 6.82 -4.86
N ILE A 61 -7.05 6.12 -3.86
CA ILE A 61 -7.85 5.49 -2.80
C ILE A 61 -8.44 6.57 -1.91
N THR A 62 -7.66 7.53 -1.42
CA THR A 62 -8.14 8.57 -0.50
C THR A 62 -9.12 9.54 -1.15
N ASP A 63 -8.97 9.84 -2.45
CA ASP A 63 -9.94 10.62 -3.23
C ASP A 63 -11.33 9.96 -3.25
N LYS A 64 -11.38 8.62 -3.30
CA LYS A 64 -12.64 7.84 -3.32
C LYS A 64 -13.10 7.45 -1.91
N PHE A 65 -12.17 7.25 -1.00
CA PHE A 65 -12.36 6.81 0.38
C PHE A 65 -11.62 7.76 1.32
N PRO A 66 -12.21 8.91 1.69
CA PRO A 66 -11.54 9.93 2.49
C PRO A 66 -11.06 9.46 3.87
N ASN A 67 -11.62 8.36 4.38
CA ASN A 67 -11.25 7.76 5.67
C ASN A 67 -10.25 6.60 5.54
N ALA A 68 -9.75 6.32 4.34
CA ALA A 68 -8.79 5.24 4.11
C ALA A 68 -7.51 5.50 4.89
N LYS A 69 -7.07 4.52 5.68
CA LYS A 69 -5.75 4.55 6.31
C LYS A 69 -4.78 3.76 5.44
N ILE A 70 -3.72 4.42 5.01
CA ILE A 70 -2.74 3.85 4.09
C ILE A 70 -1.35 3.95 4.70
N LEU A 71 -0.62 2.84 4.72
CA LEU A 71 0.79 2.78 5.08
C LEU A 71 1.61 2.53 3.81
N ILE A 72 2.49 3.47 3.47
CA ILE A 72 3.42 3.30 2.35
C ILE A 72 4.73 2.70 2.85
N LEU A 73 5.20 1.65 2.19
CA LEU A 73 6.48 0.99 2.43
C LEU A 73 7.50 1.43 1.38
N ALA A 74 8.61 2.02 1.79
CA ALA A 74 9.72 2.37 0.91
C ALA A 74 10.94 1.51 1.25
N ASP A 75 11.37 0.66 0.31
CA ASP A 75 12.49 -0.28 0.51
C ASP A 75 13.85 0.43 0.44
N ASN A 76 13.94 1.50 -0.37
CA ASN A 76 15.14 2.33 -0.49
C ASN A 76 14.74 3.80 -0.61
N ALA A 77 14.27 4.37 0.51
CA ALA A 77 13.82 5.76 0.57
C ALA A 77 14.99 6.72 0.32
N SER A 78 15.13 7.18 -0.92
CA SER A 78 15.99 8.31 -1.23
C SER A 78 15.41 9.60 -0.64
N GLU A 79 16.24 10.62 -0.43
CA GLU A 79 15.77 11.93 0.04
C GLU A 79 14.70 12.52 -0.90
N LYS A 80 14.81 12.24 -2.21
CA LYS A 80 13.80 12.59 -3.20
C LYS A 80 12.46 11.87 -2.97
N THR A 81 12.51 10.55 -2.72
CA THR A 81 11.34 9.72 -2.41
C THR A 81 10.59 10.24 -1.19
N LEU A 82 11.33 10.63 -0.14
CA LEU A 82 10.78 11.23 1.07
C LEU A 82 10.11 12.58 0.80
N ASN A 83 10.77 13.46 0.04
CA ASN A 83 10.21 14.77 -0.29
C ASN A 83 8.93 14.66 -1.13
N GLU A 84 8.91 13.77 -2.14
CA GLU A 84 7.70 13.50 -2.94
C GLU A 84 6.54 12.96 -2.08
N PHE A 85 6.84 12.14 -1.06
CA PHE A 85 5.85 11.64 -0.11
C PHE A 85 5.28 12.77 0.76
N LEU A 86 6.14 13.61 1.34
CA LEU A 86 5.71 14.75 2.16
C LEU A 86 4.90 15.78 1.34
N ASP A 87 5.32 16.07 0.11
CA ASP A 87 4.62 17.01 -0.77
C ASP A 87 3.23 16.50 -1.20
N SER A 88 2.99 15.18 -1.14
CA SER A 88 1.70 14.57 -1.47
C SER A 88 0.63 14.73 -0.38
N GLY A 89 1.00 15.25 0.79
CA GLY A 89 0.08 15.50 1.91
C GLY A 89 -0.12 14.30 2.84
N ALA A 90 0.76 13.30 2.76
CA ALA A 90 0.85 12.20 3.71
C ALA A 90 1.49 12.61 5.04
#